data_AF-A0A5C8Z3A5-F1
#
_entry.id   AF-A0A5C8Z3A5-F1
#
_cell.length_a   1.000
_cell.length_b   1.000
_cell.length_c   1.000
_cell.angle_alpha   90.00
_cell.angle_beta   90.00
_cell.angle_gamma   90.00
#
_symmetry.space_group_name_H-M   'P 1'
#
loop_
_entity.id
_entity.type
_entity.pdbx_description
1 polymer ?
#
loop_
_entity_poly.entity_id
_entity_poly.type
_entity_poly.pdbx_seq_one_letter_code
_entity_poly.pdbx_strand_id
1 'polypeptide(L)'
;MSSGRRSAFTAWSPLRPVPLLAPHPRGGRTGPSAHGAPSEAHTVALDDDLVDQARELAQQLLSTVDDGGRRWRHTLAVAERAAEGSGAVAPEQVNLLLAAAWLHDVGYAPAIAQTGFHPVDGAVHLQRSLWPPALVGLVAHHSGARFVAGVRQVGHLLEPFRRPGYWSGPVADALTWADQTTAPDGRRVTVHQRIAEVLERHGPDSAQVRCQAQRGPALIAAVRATEDRLLLARDGRPSAV
;
A
#
# COMPACT_ATOMS: atom_id res chain seq x y z
N MET A 1 2.61 -43.14 30.88
CA MET A 1 1.51 -42.21 31.26
C MET A 1 2.02 -40.79 31.11
N SER A 2 1.31 -39.98 30.34
CA SER A 2 1.77 -38.73 29.72
C SER A 2 1.83 -37.56 30.70
N SER A 3 2.96 -36.84 30.73
CA SER A 3 3.09 -35.52 31.36
C SER A 3 2.88 -34.43 30.30
N GLY A 4 1.67 -33.88 30.23
CA GLY A 4 1.33 -32.78 29.32
C GLY A 4 1.88 -31.43 29.83
N ARG A 5 2.85 -30.87 29.12
CA ARG A 5 3.35 -29.50 29.31
C ARG A 5 2.27 -28.50 28.88
N ARG A 6 2.02 -27.50 29.72
CA ARG A 6 1.19 -26.33 29.40
C ARG A 6 1.94 -25.48 28.37
N SER A 7 1.31 -25.24 27.21
CA SER A 7 1.79 -24.30 26.21
C SER A 7 1.54 -22.87 26.70
N ALA A 8 2.59 -22.08 26.81
CA ALA A 8 2.50 -20.66 27.16
C ALA A 8 2.15 -19.86 25.90
N PHE A 9 0.94 -19.31 25.86
CA PHE A 9 0.57 -18.22 24.95
C PHE A 9 1.40 -16.99 25.31
N THR A 10 2.43 -16.67 24.51
CA THR A 10 3.09 -15.36 24.61
C THR A 10 2.28 -14.33 23.84
N ALA A 11 1.68 -13.39 24.57
CA ALA A 11 0.99 -12.23 24.02
C ALA A 11 1.92 -11.43 23.10
N TRP A 12 1.50 -11.23 21.85
CA TRP A 12 2.11 -10.28 20.94
C TRP A 12 1.97 -8.87 21.52
N SER A 13 3.08 -8.15 21.64
CA SER A 13 3.13 -6.76 22.10
C SER A 13 3.72 -5.91 20.99
N PRO A 14 3.09 -4.78 20.60
CA PRO A 14 3.53 -3.96 19.46
C PRO A 14 4.87 -3.22 19.68
N LEU A 15 5.49 -3.36 20.86
CA LEU A 15 6.61 -2.54 21.33
C LEU A 15 7.98 -3.26 21.37
N ARG A 16 8.19 -4.36 20.65
CA ARG A 16 9.55 -4.93 20.58
C ARG A 16 10.46 -4.04 19.73
N PRO A 17 11.59 -3.52 20.27
CA PRO A 17 12.51 -2.70 19.50
C PRO A 17 13.27 -3.55 18.48
N VAL A 18 13.27 -3.09 17.23
CA VAL A 18 14.21 -3.51 16.18
C VAL A 18 15.34 -2.46 16.18
N PRO A 19 16.61 -2.80 15.88
CA PRO A 19 17.67 -1.80 15.85
C PRO A 19 17.32 -0.68 14.86
N LEU A 20 17.29 0.54 15.36
CA LEU A 20 17.07 1.76 14.57
C LEU A 20 18.24 1.95 13.61
N LEU A 21 17.96 2.04 12.31
CA LEU A 21 18.89 2.69 11.37
C LEU A 21 18.89 4.19 11.68
N ALA A 22 20.08 4.79 11.69
CA ALA A 22 20.30 6.16 12.18
C ALA A 22 19.48 7.22 11.39
N PRO A 23 18.90 8.23 12.07
CA PRO A 23 18.17 9.31 11.41
C PRO A 23 19.12 10.36 10.78
N HIS A 24 18.73 10.90 9.63
CA HIS A 24 19.34 12.09 9.01
C HIS A 24 18.94 13.39 9.76
N PRO A 25 19.82 14.40 9.86
CA PRO A 25 19.54 15.61 10.61
C PRO A 25 18.71 16.62 9.80
N ARG A 26 17.66 17.20 10.40
CA ARG A 26 17.04 18.46 9.93
C ARG A 26 17.25 19.57 10.98
N GLY A 27 17.68 20.74 10.52
CA GLY A 27 17.90 21.94 11.34
C GLY A 27 16.61 22.73 11.66
N GLY A 28 16.58 23.40 12.82
CA GLY A 28 15.46 24.21 13.35
C GLY A 28 15.23 25.56 12.63
N ARG A 29 14.18 26.35 12.91
CA ARG A 29 13.67 26.87 14.20
C ARG A 29 12.23 27.46 14.13
N THR A 30 11.48 27.30 15.24
CA THR A 30 10.52 28.16 16.00
C THR A 30 9.55 29.15 15.31
N GLY A 31 8.23 29.14 15.61
CA GLY A 31 7.56 29.76 16.80
C GLY A 31 6.01 29.88 16.65
N PRO A 32 5.20 30.25 17.68
CA PRO A 32 3.77 29.88 17.79
C PRO A 32 2.73 31.02 17.79
N SER A 33 1.49 30.73 17.32
CA SER A 33 0.16 31.34 17.63
C SER A 33 -0.85 30.95 16.54
N ALA A 34 -2.18 30.80 16.69
CA ALA A 34 -3.14 30.89 17.78
C ALA A 34 -4.42 30.11 17.33
N HIS A 35 -5.35 29.92 18.27
CA HIS A 35 -6.57 29.11 18.16
C HIS A 35 -7.47 29.38 16.94
N GLY A 36 -7.78 28.30 16.22
CA GLY A 36 -8.92 28.14 15.31
C GLY A 36 -9.27 26.65 15.24
N ALA A 37 -10.56 26.31 15.32
CA ALA A 37 -11.04 24.93 15.28
C ALA A 37 -10.56 24.20 14.01
N PRO A 38 -10.14 22.91 14.07
CA PRO A 38 -9.57 22.25 12.91
C PRO A 38 -10.67 21.82 11.93
N SER A 39 -10.64 22.42 10.74
CA SER A 39 -11.30 21.90 9.54
C SER A 39 -10.57 20.63 9.08
N GLU A 40 -11.32 19.55 8.79
CA GLU A 40 -10.80 18.25 8.32
C GLU A 40 -10.28 18.30 6.86
N ALA A 41 -9.28 19.11 6.58
CA ALA A 41 -8.61 19.14 5.27
C ALA A 41 -7.13 19.53 5.41
N HIS A 42 -6.35 18.73 6.15
CA HIS A 42 -4.89 18.79 6.06
C HIS A 42 -4.38 17.71 5.12
N THR A 43 -4.60 17.88 3.82
CA THR A 43 -3.79 17.17 2.81
C THR A 43 -2.59 18.07 2.53
N VAL A 44 -1.57 17.97 3.37
CA VAL A 44 -0.27 18.60 3.06
C VAL A 44 0.27 17.87 1.84
N ALA A 45 0.50 18.60 0.75
CA ALA A 45 1.16 18.05 -0.44
C ALA A 45 2.51 17.44 0.00
N LEU A 46 2.76 16.21 -0.40
CA LEU A 46 4.04 15.55 -0.13
C LEU A 46 5.07 16.07 -1.14
N ASP A 47 6.30 16.28 -0.68
CA ASP A 47 7.40 16.73 -1.54
C ASP A 47 7.91 15.59 -2.44
N ASP A 48 8.60 15.96 -3.51
CA ASP A 48 9.21 15.00 -4.44
C ASP A 48 10.28 14.15 -3.73
N ASP A 49 10.98 14.74 -2.75
CA ASP A 49 11.97 14.07 -1.89
C ASP A 49 11.39 12.82 -1.20
N LEU A 50 10.11 12.84 -0.83
CA LEU A 50 9.45 11.67 -0.22
C LEU A 50 9.27 10.53 -1.23
N VAL A 51 9.00 10.84 -2.49
CA VAL A 51 8.84 9.84 -3.55
C VAL A 51 10.18 9.16 -3.83
N ASP A 52 11.27 9.92 -3.85
CA ASP A 52 12.62 9.38 -4.01
C ASP A 52 13.03 8.50 -2.83
N GLN A 53 12.79 8.95 -1.59
CA GLN A 53 13.00 8.12 -0.39
C GLN A 53 12.17 6.82 -0.44
N ALA A 54 10.93 6.89 -0.94
CA ALA A 54 10.06 5.72 -1.05
C ALA A 54 10.62 4.71 -2.05
N ARG A 55 11.13 5.18 -3.18
CA ARG A 55 11.82 4.36 -4.18
C ARG A 55 13.08 3.71 -3.62
N GLU A 56 13.94 4.48 -2.95
CA GLU A 56 15.18 3.98 -2.35
C GLU A 56 14.89 2.89 -1.31
N LEU A 57 13.94 3.14 -0.40
CA LEU A 57 13.53 2.15 0.60
C LEU A 57 12.96 0.89 -0.04
N ALA A 58 12.12 1.04 -1.07
CA ALA A 58 11.57 -0.10 -1.80
C ALA A 58 12.67 -0.93 -2.47
N GLN A 59 13.65 -0.29 -3.11
CA GLN A 59 14.78 -0.97 -3.73
C GLN A 59 15.63 -1.72 -2.68
N GLN A 60 15.96 -1.05 -1.58
CA GLN A 60 16.74 -1.63 -0.49
C GLN A 60 16.05 -2.86 0.10
N LEU A 61 14.75 -2.80 0.37
CA LEU A 61 14.00 -3.90 0.98
C LEU A 61 13.71 -5.02 -0.02
N LEU A 62 13.19 -4.70 -1.20
CA LEU A 62 12.72 -5.72 -2.15
C LEU A 62 13.85 -6.44 -2.88
N SER A 63 15.05 -5.85 -2.98
CA SER A 63 16.23 -6.55 -3.50
C SER A 63 16.71 -7.70 -2.60
N THR A 64 16.27 -7.74 -1.34
CA THR A 64 16.58 -8.83 -0.39
C THR A 64 15.62 -10.02 -0.50
N VAL A 65 14.54 -9.90 -1.28
CA VAL A 65 13.57 -10.97 -1.48
C VAL A 65 14.14 -12.02 -2.44
N ASP A 66 14.22 -13.27 -1.99
CA ASP A 66 14.70 -14.39 -2.82
C ASP A 66 13.59 -14.88 -3.77
N ASP A 67 13.36 -14.12 -4.84
CA ASP A 67 12.34 -14.44 -5.85
C ASP A 67 12.81 -14.22 -7.29
N GLY A 68 14.11 -14.07 -7.50
CA GLY A 68 14.68 -13.72 -8.82
C GLY A 68 14.31 -12.31 -9.28
N GLY A 69 14.13 -11.38 -8.35
CA GLY A 69 13.85 -9.97 -8.61
C GLY A 69 12.44 -9.73 -9.21
N ARG A 70 11.50 -10.65 -9.00
CA ARG A 70 10.12 -10.48 -9.50
C ARG A 70 9.40 -9.38 -8.76
N ARG A 71 9.47 -9.32 -7.42
CA ARG A 71 8.85 -8.26 -6.62
C ARG A 71 9.37 -6.89 -6.99
N TRP A 72 10.69 -6.73 -7.13
CA TRP A 72 11.27 -5.45 -7.54
C TRP A 72 10.77 -5.00 -8.92
N ARG A 73 10.78 -5.89 -9.92
CA ARG A 73 10.25 -5.58 -11.27
C ARG A 73 8.77 -5.23 -11.25
N HIS A 74 7.98 -5.94 -10.45
CA HIS A 74 6.57 -5.65 -10.27
C HIS A 74 6.37 -4.27 -9.65
N THR A 75 7.04 -3.96 -8.54
CA THR A 75 6.93 -2.65 -7.87
C THR A 75 7.35 -1.50 -8.78
N LEU A 76 8.44 -1.65 -9.54
CA LEU A 76 8.85 -0.68 -10.55
C LEU A 76 7.73 -0.41 -11.57
N ALA A 77 7.17 -1.47 -12.16
CA ALA A 77 6.10 -1.35 -13.14
C ALA A 77 4.81 -0.76 -12.53
N VAL A 78 4.50 -1.06 -11.26
CA VAL A 78 3.36 -0.46 -10.54
C VAL A 78 3.59 1.03 -10.32
N ALA A 79 4.82 1.46 -9.99
CA ALA A 79 5.14 2.88 -9.85
C ALA A 79 5.04 3.63 -11.19
N GLU A 80 5.55 3.04 -12.28
CA GLU A 80 5.37 3.57 -13.65
C GLU A 80 3.89 3.67 -14.01
N ARG A 81 3.11 2.63 -13.70
CA ARG A 81 1.67 2.63 -13.94
C ARG A 81 0.96 3.70 -13.13
N ALA A 82 1.31 3.88 -11.86
CA ALA A 82 0.76 4.91 -10.99
C ALA A 82 1.05 6.33 -11.53
N ALA A 83 2.24 6.56 -12.11
CA ALA A 83 2.57 7.83 -12.75
C ALA A 83 1.63 8.17 -13.92
N GLU A 84 1.25 7.19 -14.73
CA GLU A 84 0.25 7.37 -15.79
C GLU A 84 -1.15 7.64 -15.23
N GLY A 85 -1.42 7.13 -14.04
CA GLY A 85 -2.66 7.33 -13.29
C GLY A 85 -2.77 8.70 -12.61
N SER A 86 -1.72 9.54 -12.64
CA SER A 86 -1.68 10.80 -11.89
C SER A 86 -2.85 11.74 -12.21
N GLY A 87 -3.38 11.70 -13.44
CA GLY A 87 -4.57 12.49 -13.82
C GLY A 87 -5.87 12.05 -13.14
N ALA A 88 -5.90 10.91 -12.45
CA ALA A 88 -7.07 10.40 -11.75
C ALA A 88 -7.20 10.93 -10.32
N VAL A 89 -6.19 11.66 -9.83
CA VAL A 89 -6.12 12.18 -8.45
C VAL A 89 -5.92 13.69 -8.46
N ALA A 90 -6.17 14.35 -7.32
CA ALA A 90 -5.86 15.78 -7.18
C ALA A 90 -4.35 16.02 -7.31
N PRO A 91 -3.89 17.15 -7.89
CA PRO A 91 -2.47 17.45 -8.06
C PRO A 91 -1.64 17.30 -6.78
N GLU A 92 -2.18 17.73 -5.64
CA GLU A 92 -1.52 17.68 -4.33
C GLU A 92 -1.42 16.24 -3.77
N GLN A 93 -2.12 15.29 -4.37
CA GLN A 93 -2.16 13.87 -3.97
C GLN A 93 -1.30 12.97 -4.87
N VAL A 94 -0.72 13.50 -5.95
CA VAL A 94 0.10 12.72 -6.90
C VAL A 94 1.29 12.08 -6.17
N ASN A 95 2.03 12.84 -5.36
CA ASN A 95 3.19 12.31 -4.64
C ASN A 95 2.81 11.26 -3.59
N LEU A 96 1.61 11.35 -3.01
CA LEU A 96 1.08 10.30 -2.14
C LEU A 96 0.80 9.00 -2.91
N LEU A 97 0.22 9.09 -4.11
CA LEU A 97 0.01 7.93 -4.99
C LEU A 97 1.34 7.28 -5.39
N LEU A 98 2.31 8.08 -5.84
CA LEU A 98 3.62 7.58 -6.29
C LEU A 98 4.39 6.92 -5.16
N ALA A 99 4.48 7.57 -4.00
CA ALA A 99 5.14 6.98 -2.83
C ALA A 99 4.45 5.68 -2.38
N ALA A 100 3.11 5.63 -2.42
CA ALA A 100 2.37 4.41 -2.07
C ALA A 100 2.62 3.29 -3.08
N ALA A 101 2.73 3.59 -4.36
CA ALA A 101 3.04 2.61 -5.40
C ALA A 101 4.43 1.97 -5.20
N TRP A 102 5.45 2.75 -4.83
CA TRP A 102 6.76 2.22 -4.46
C TRP A 102 6.71 1.33 -3.23
N LEU A 103 5.93 1.72 -2.21
CA LEU A 103 5.98 1.08 -0.90
C LEU A 103 4.96 -0.05 -0.69
N HIS A 104 3.99 -0.25 -1.58
CA HIS A 104 2.86 -1.14 -1.31
C HIS A 104 3.27 -2.58 -0.94
N ASP A 105 4.32 -3.10 -1.57
CA ASP A 105 4.76 -4.49 -1.43
C ASP A 105 6.00 -4.66 -0.53
N VAL A 106 6.52 -3.60 0.12
CA VAL A 106 7.77 -3.69 0.90
C VAL A 106 7.69 -4.68 2.05
N GLY A 107 6.49 -4.95 2.58
CA GLY A 107 6.27 -5.95 3.63
C GLY A 107 6.59 -7.40 3.23
N TYR A 108 6.92 -7.68 1.97
CA TYR A 108 7.49 -8.97 1.57
C TYR A 108 8.96 -9.13 1.99
N ALA A 109 9.67 -8.05 2.29
CA ALA A 109 11.09 -8.12 2.62
C ALA A 109 11.32 -8.89 3.93
N PRO A 110 12.19 -9.91 3.95
CA PRO A 110 12.41 -10.78 5.12
C PRO A 110 12.78 -10.02 6.39
N ALA A 111 13.51 -8.91 6.27
CA ALA A 111 13.97 -8.10 7.40
C ALA A 111 12.82 -7.42 8.17
N ILE A 112 11.65 -7.22 7.55
CA ILE A 112 10.52 -6.51 8.16
C ILE A 112 9.25 -7.37 8.27
N ALA A 113 9.25 -8.59 7.73
CA ALA A 113 8.16 -9.54 7.87
C ALA A 113 8.00 -9.99 9.33
N GLN A 114 6.83 -9.77 9.93
CA GLN A 114 6.56 -10.08 11.35
C GLN A 114 5.31 -10.95 11.53
N THR A 115 4.27 -10.71 10.74
CA THR A 115 2.96 -11.36 10.87
C THR A 115 2.72 -12.39 9.77
N GLY A 116 3.56 -12.39 8.72
CA GLY A 116 3.32 -13.18 7.51
C GLY A 116 2.16 -12.62 6.69
N PHE A 117 1.79 -11.35 6.90
CA PHE A 117 0.81 -10.62 6.12
C PHE A 117 1.41 -9.29 5.68
N HIS A 118 1.98 -9.30 4.47
CA HIS A 118 2.81 -8.23 3.95
C HIS A 118 2.18 -6.83 3.98
N PRO A 119 0.85 -6.61 3.82
CA PRO A 119 0.29 -5.26 3.90
C PRO A 119 0.47 -4.66 5.30
N VAL A 120 0.26 -5.48 6.34
CA VAL A 120 0.46 -5.07 7.74
C VAL A 120 1.94 -4.93 8.05
N ASP A 121 2.77 -5.88 7.62
CA ASP A 121 4.21 -5.85 7.92
C ASP A 121 4.87 -4.59 7.33
N GLY A 122 4.51 -4.22 6.09
CA GLY A 122 4.93 -2.97 5.47
C GLY A 122 4.42 -1.73 6.23
N ALA A 123 3.12 -1.69 6.53
CA ALA A 123 2.53 -0.55 7.24
C ALA A 123 3.14 -0.33 8.63
N VAL A 124 3.36 -1.41 9.40
CA VAL A 124 3.99 -1.33 10.73
C VAL A 124 5.43 -0.83 10.63
N HIS A 125 6.19 -1.29 9.64
CA HIS A 125 7.56 -0.80 9.42
C HIS A 125 7.58 0.70 9.09
N LEU A 126 6.71 1.15 8.19
CA LEU A 126 6.59 2.56 7.80
C LEU A 126 6.11 3.43 8.96
N GLN A 127 5.15 2.95 9.75
CA GLN A 127 4.68 3.66 10.96
C GLN A 127 5.80 3.86 11.97
N ARG A 128 6.59 2.81 12.24
CA ARG A 128 7.74 2.87 13.15
C ARG A 128 8.85 3.81 12.67
N SER A 129 8.96 3.96 11.35
CA SER A 129 9.92 4.85 10.70
C SER A 129 9.35 6.25 10.44
N LEU A 130 8.21 6.59 11.06
CA LEU A 130 7.57 7.91 11.05
C LEU A 130 7.17 8.42 9.65
N TRP A 131 6.83 7.52 8.73
CA TRP A 131 6.26 7.89 7.44
C TRP A 131 4.85 8.51 7.61
N PRO A 132 4.38 9.34 6.65
CA PRO A 132 3.08 9.97 6.72
C PRO A 132 1.93 8.97 6.95
N PRO A 133 1.00 9.21 7.89
CA PRO A 133 -0.07 8.27 8.21
C PRO A 133 -0.95 7.87 7.01
N ALA A 134 -1.14 8.77 6.05
CA ALA A 134 -1.90 8.48 4.83
C ALA A 134 -1.21 7.40 3.98
N LEU A 135 0.11 7.48 3.83
CA LEU A 135 0.91 6.51 3.09
C LEU A 135 0.90 5.15 3.79
N VAL A 136 1.14 5.16 5.11
CA VAL A 136 1.08 3.96 5.96
C VAL A 136 -0.27 3.24 5.81
N GLY A 137 -1.36 4.00 5.85
CA GLY A 137 -2.71 3.49 5.68
C GLY A 137 -2.95 2.86 4.31
N LEU A 138 -2.54 3.53 3.24
CA LEU A 138 -2.65 3.00 1.87
C LEU A 138 -1.88 1.68 1.71
N VAL A 139 -0.67 1.59 2.26
CA VAL A 139 0.12 0.35 2.26
C VAL A 139 -0.57 -0.75 3.07
N ALA A 140 -1.18 -0.43 4.23
CA ALA A 140 -1.90 -1.42 5.03
C ALA A 140 -3.10 -2.05 4.29
N HIS A 141 -3.73 -1.29 3.41
CA HIS A 141 -5.00 -1.66 2.78
C HIS A 141 -4.90 -1.99 1.29
N HIS A 142 -3.71 -1.89 0.70
CA HIS A 142 -3.53 -2.01 -0.74
C HIS A 142 -4.17 -3.29 -1.28
N SER A 143 -4.72 -3.18 -2.49
CA SER A 143 -5.24 -4.30 -3.28
C SER A 143 -6.26 -5.16 -2.51
N GLY A 144 -7.09 -4.53 -1.69
CA GLY A 144 -8.16 -5.19 -0.95
C GLY A 144 -7.65 -6.06 0.20
N ALA A 145 -6.51 -5.74 0.80
CA ALA A 145 -5.91 -6.48 1.92
C ALA A 145 -6.92 -6.79 3.05
N ARG A 146 -7.85 -5.87 3.34
CA ARG A 146 -8.92 -6.08 4.33
C ARG A 146 -9.78 -7.34 4.10
N PHE A 147 -10.02 -7.72 2.85
CA PHE A 147 -10.78 -8.93 2.54
C PHE A 147 -9.98 -10.21 2.82
N VAL A 148 -8.69 -10.20 2.44
CA VAL A 148 -7.76 -11.29 2.73
C VAL A 148 -7.57 -11.43 4.25
N ALA A 149 -7.46 -10.32 4.97
CA ALA A 149 -7.33 -10.29 6.42
C ALA A 149 -8.56 -10.90 7.12
N GLY A 150 -9.77 -10.61 6.63
CA GLY A 150 -11.01 -11.22 7.13
C GLY A 150 -11.00 -12.74 7.00
N VAL A 151 -10.65 -13.26 5.83
CA VAL A 151 -10.55 -14.71 5.57
C VAL A 151 -9.42 -15.37 6.38
N ARG A 152 -8.30 -14.68 6.58
CA ARG A 152 -7.18 -15.15 7.40
C ARG A 152 -7.41 -14.97 8.90
N GLN A 153 -8.54 -14.39 9.32
CA GLN A 153 -8.85 -14.05 10.72
C GLN A 153 -7.81 -13.13 11.39
N VAL A 154 -7.13 -12.31 10.60
CA VAL A 154 -6.12 -11.33 11.06
C VAL A 154 -6.59 -9.89 10.92
N GLY A 155 -7.90 -9.66 10.75
CA GLY A 155 -8.48 -8.31 10.62
C GLY A 155 -8.14 -7.36 11.76
N HIS A 156 -7.92 -7.87 12.97
CA HIS A 156 -7.49 -7.09 14.13
C HIS A 156 -6.14 -6.38 13.92
N LEU A 157 -5.28 -6.86 13.03
CA LEU A 157 -4.01 -6.23 12.70
C LEU A 157 -4.17 -4.93 11.88
N LEU A 158 -5.32 -4.75 11.22
CA LEU A 158 -5.64 -3.55 10.44
C LEU A 158 -6.34 -2.46 11.28
N GLU A 159 -6.68 -2.74 12.54
CA GLU A 159 -7.36 -1.80 13.43
C GLU A 159 -6.62 -0.45 13.62
N PRO A 160 -5.27 -0.43 13.72
CA PRO A 160 -4.52 0.84 13.76
C PRO A 160 -4.65 1.69 12.48
N PHE A 161 -5.10 1.08 11.38
CA PHE A 161 -5.16 1.67 10.04
C PHE A 161 -6.61 1.79 9.54
N ARG A 162 -7.61 1.94 10.42
CA ARG A 162 -9.04 1.83 10.06
C ARG A 162 -9.70 3.06 9.40
N ARG A 163 -8.94 4.02 8.85
CA ARG A 163 -9.56 5.20 8.21
C ARG A 163 -10.08 4.84 6.81
N PRO A 164 -11.37 5.10 6.48
CA PRO A 164 -11.96 4.70 5.20
C PRO A 164 -11.20 5.18 3.95
N GLY A 165 -10.60 6.37 4.03
CA GLY A 165 -9.78 6.93 2.94
C GLY A 165 -8.55 6.10 2.55
N TYR A 166 -8.19 5.08 3.34
CA TYR A 166 -7.05 4.21 3.06
C TYR A 166 -7.38 3.05 2.12
N TRP A 167 -8.66 2.71 1.92
CA TRP A 167 -9.08 1.64 1.00
C TRP A 167 -10.18 2.07 0.02
N SER A 168 -10.58 3.33 0.05
CA SER A 168 -11.60 3.89 -0.83
C SER A 168 -11.32 5.38 -1.07
N GLY A 169 -11.45 5.82 -2.32
CA GLY A 169 -11.21 7.19 -2.74
C GLY A 169 -10.11 7.28 -3.80
N PRO A 170 -9.92 8.46 -4.41
CA PRO A 170 -9.11 8.59 -5.64
C PRO A 170 -7.72 7.96 -5.56
N VAL A 171 -6.97 8.19 -4.48
CA VAL A 171 -5.61 7.65 -4.33
C VAL A 171 -5.61 6.14 -4.10
N ALA A 172 -6.50 5.61 -3.25
CA ALA A 172 -6.60 4.18 -2.98
C ALA A 172 -7.07 3.40 -4.22
N ASP A 173 -8.02 3.99 -4.97
CA ASP A 173 -8.51 3.45 -6.23
C ASP A 173 -7.39 3.43 -7.28
N ALA A 174 -6.65 4.54 -7.43
CA ALA A 174 -5.55 4.65 -8.39
C ALA A 174 -4.37 3.72 -8.04
N LEU A 175 -4.05 3.54 -6.76
CA LEU A 175 -3.06 2.56 -6.31
C LEU A 175 -3.51 1.13 -6.64
N THR A 176 -4.78 0.81 -6.38
CA THR A 176 -5.37 -0.49 -6.73
C THR A 176 -5.37 -0.70 -8.24
N TRP A 177 -5.69 0.33 -9.02
CA TRP A 177 -5.65 0.30 -10.47
C TRP A 177 -4.23 0.04 -10.99
N ALA A 178 -3.22 0.71 -10.42
CA ALA A 178 -1.83 0.53 -10.81
C ALA A 178 -1.34 -0.90 -10.57
N ASP A 179 -1.57 -1.46 -9.38
CA ASP A 179 -1.21 -2.85 -9.07
C ASP A 179 -2.03 -3.86 -9.88
N GLN A 180 -3.36 -3.68 -9.93
CA GLN A 180 -4.25 -4.68 -10.54
C GLN A 180 -4.27 -4.62 -12.08
N THR A 181 -3.58 -3.66 -12.70
CA THR A 181 -3.32 -3.63 -14.15
C THR A 181 -1.87 -3.98 -14.52
N THR A 182 -1.10 -4.48 -13.54
CA THR A 182 0.31 -4.84 -13.68
C THR A 182 0.55 -6.29 -13.27
N ALA A 183 1.10 -7.10 -14.18
CA ALA A 183 1.46 -8.48 -13.91
C ALA A 183 2.73 -8.60 -13.03
N PRO A 184 3.03 -9.76 -12.45
CA PRO A 184 4.24 -9.96 -11.63
C PRO A 184 5.57 -9.74 -12.39
N ASP A 185 5.57 -9.83 -13.72
CA ASP A 185 6.72 -9.55 -14.59
C ASP A 185 6.77 -8.10 -15.09
N GLY A 186 5.81 -7.27 -14.69
CA GLY A 186 5.68 -5.86 -15.09
C GLY A 186 4.85 -5.62 -16.35
N ARG A 187 4.37 -6.67 -17.04
CA ARG A 187 3.51 -6.47 -18.22
C ARG A 187 2.15 -5.87 -17.84
N ARG A 188 1.61 -5.06 -18.74
CA ARG A 188 0.23 -4.56 -18.64
C ARG A 188 -0.77 -5.68 -18.86
N VAL A 189 -1.78 -5.71 -18.01
CA VAL A 189 -2.88 -6.67 -18.07
C VAL A 189 -4.19 -5.98 -17.69
N THR A 190 -5.31 -6.58 -18.07
CA THR A 190 -6.61 -6.14 -17.53
C THR A 190 -6.78 -6.62 -16.09
N VAL A 191 -7.63 -5.94 -15.33
CA VAL A 191 -7.99 -6.38 -13.97
C VAL A 191 -8.55 -7.81 -13.94
N HIS A 192 -9.30 -8.20 -14.97
CA HIS A 192 -9.84 -9.56 -15.09
C HIS A 192 -8.74 -10.60 -15.31
N GLN A 193 -7.77 -10.30 -16.18
CA GLN A 193 -6.60 -11.17 -16.38
C GLN A 193 -5.77 -11.27 -15.10
N ARG A 194 -5.55 -10.15 -14.40
CA ARG A 194 -4.81 -10.14 -13.13
C ARG A 194 -5.49 -10.98 -12.05
N ILE A 195 -6.80 -10.83 -11.90
CA ILE A 195 -7.61 -11.62 -10.97
C ILE A 195 -7.50 -13.11 -11.31
N ALA A 196 -7.68 -13.49 -12.58
CA ALA A 196 -7.60 -14.88 -13.01
C ALA A 196 -6.22 -15.49 -12.69
N GLU A 197 -5.13 -14.79 -13.00
CA GLU A 197 -3.76 -15.23 -12.66
C GLU A 197 -3.58 -15.44 -11.15
N VAL A 198 -4.11 -14.53 -10.32
CA VAL A 198 -3.93 -14.63 -8.86
C VAL A 198 -4.66 -15.85 -8.33
N LEU A 199 -5.86 -16.14 -8.83
CA LEU A 199 -6.64 -17.30 -8.38
C LEU A 199 -5.97 -18.61 -8.83
N GLU A 200 -5.47 -18.67 -10.06
CA GLU A 200 -4.75 -19.83 -10.59
C GLU A 200 -3.46 -20.11 -9.80
N ARG A 201 -2.62 -19.07 -9.62
CA ARG A 201 -1.32 -19.19 -8.95
C ARG A 201 -1.41 -19.61 -7.49
N HIS A 202 -2.44 -19.16 -6.76
CA HIS A 202 -2.58 -19.45 -5.34
C HIS A 202 -3.38 -20.73 -5.06
N GLY A 203 -4.13 -21.25 -6.03
CA GLY A 203 -4.92 -22.46 -5.90
C GLY A 203 -6.24 -22.29 -5.15
N PRO A 204 -7.15 -23.27 -5.26
CA PRO A 204 -8.55 -23.17 -4.82
C PRO A 204 -8.72 -22.97 -3.32
N ASP A 205 -7.79 -23.49 -2.50
CA ASP A 205 -7.85 -23.40 -1.04
C ASP A 205 -7.15 -22.17 -0.48
N SER A 206 -6.76 -21.21 -1.34
CA SER A 206 -6.10 -19.99 -0.89
C SER A 206 -7.07 -18.97 -0.30
N ALA A 207 -6.53 -18.08 0.55
CA ALA A 207 -7.29 -16.93 1.03
C ALA A 207 -7.71 -15.99 -0.11
N GLN A 208 -6.92 -15.93 -1.19
CA GLN A 208 -7.24 -15.15 -2.39
C GLN A 208 -8.54 -15.63 -3.04
N VAL A 209 -8.70 -16.95 -3.21
CA VAL A 209 -9.93 -17.55 -3.76
C VAL A 209 -11.11 -17.37 -2.80
N ARG A 210 -10.93 -17.68 -1.51
CA ARG A 210 -12.03 -17.58 -0.53
C ARG A 210 -12.60 -16.17 -0.38
N CYS A 211 -11.80 -15.13 -0.56
CA CYS A 211 -12.29 -13.75 -0.48
C CYS A 211 -12.80 -13.18 -1.82
N GLN A 212 -12.67 -13.93 -2.92
CA GLN A 212 -12.86 -13.41 -4.28
C GLN A 212 -14.25 -12.86 -4.54
N ALA A 213 -15.30 -13.46 -3.96
CA ALA A 213 -16.67 -12.99 -4.12
C ALA A 213 -16.89 -11.54 -3.64
N GLN A 214 -16.07 -11.08 -2.70
CA GLN A 214 -16.11 -9.71 -2.18
C GLN A 214 -14.95 -8.85 -2.72
N ARG A 215 -13.74 -9.42 -2.78
CA ARG A 215 -12.52 -8.72 -3.22
C ARG A 215 -12.58 -8.38 -4.71
N GLY A 216 -12.95 -9.34 -5.56
CA GLY A 216 -13.00 -9.17 -7.02
C GLY A 216 -13.83 -7.95 -7.47
N PRO A 217 -15.11 -7.85 -7.06
CA PRO A 217 -15.93 -6.68 -7.38
C PRO A 217 -15.35 -5.35 -6.89
N ALA A 218 -14.73 -5.33 -5.70
CA ALA A 218 -14.11 -4.12 -5.17
C ALA A 218 -12.89 -3.67 -5.99
N LEU A 219 -12.04 -4.61 -6.44
CA LEU A 219 -10.90 -4.29 -7.31
C LEU A 219 -11.36 -3.76 -8.67
N ILE A 220 -12.38 -4.39 -9.25
CA ILE A 220 -12.95 -3.97 -10.54
C ILE A 220 -13.57 -2.57 -10.41
N ALA A 221 -14.26 -2.28 -9.31
CA ALA A 221 -14.83 -0.96 -9.06
C ALA A 221 -13.76 0.12 -8.92
N ALA A 222 -12.67 -0.14 -8.18
CA ALA A 222 -11.53 0.78 -8.06
C ALA A 222 -10.85 1.06 -9.42
N VAL A 223 -10.68 0.02 -10.23
CA VAL A 223 -10.12 0.14 -11.59
C VAL A 223 -11.01 1.03 -12.46
N ARG A 224 -12.32 0.76 -12.51
CA ARG A 224 -13.27 1.55 -13.29
C ARG A 224 -13.31 3.00 -12.82
N ALA A 225 -13.40 3.24 -11.52
CA ALA A 225 -13.43 4.59 -10.96
C ALA A 225 -12.17 5.39 -11.33
N THR A 226 -11.01 4.74 -11.42
CA THR A 226 -9.76 5.39 -11.86
C THR A 226 -9.80 5.71 -13.36
N GLU A 227 -10.24 4.76 -14.18
CA GLU A 227 -10.37 4.95 -15.63
C GLU A 227 -11.37 6.06 -15.99
N ASP A 228 -12.52 6.11 -15.31
CA ASP A 228 -13.52 7.16 -15.48
C ASP A 228 -12.95 8.56 -15.16
N ARG A 229 -12.19 8.69 -14.05
CA ARG A 229 -11.52 9.96 -13.71
C ARG A 229 -10.46 10.34 -14.76
N LEU A 230 -9.72 9.38 -15.30
CA LEU A 230 -8.73 9.65 -16.36
C LEU A 230 -9.40 10.12 -17.66
N LEU A 231 -10.58 9.59 -18.01
CA LEU A 231 -11.35 10.05 -19.16
C LEU A 231 -11.83 11.50 -18.95
N LEU A 232 -12.44 11.77 -17.80
CA LEU A 232 -12.90 13.13 -17.44
C LEU A 232 -11.76 14.15 -17.43
N ALA A 233 -10.57 13.77 -16.94
CA ALA A 233 -9.39 14.64 -16.91
C ALA A 233 -8.79 14.90 -18.31
N ARG A 234 -9.08 14.05 -19.30
CA ARG A 234 -8.69 14.28 -20.70
C ARG A 234 -9.66 15.22 -21.39
N ASP A 235 -10.96 15.02 -21.19
CA ASP A 235 -12.03 15.82 -21.79
C ASP A 235 -12.05 17.25 -21.24
N GLY A 236 -11.61 17.44 -19.99
CA GLY A 236 -11.50 18.75 -19.34
C GLY A 236 -10.28 19.60 -19.74
N ARG A 237 -9.33 19.08 -20.54
CA ARG A 237 -8.22 19.90 -21.05
C ARG A 237 -8.69 20.65 -22.29
N PRO A 238 -8.64 22.00 -22.32
CA PRO A 238 -8.88 22.73 -23.56
C PRO A 238 -7.86 22.28 -24.62
N SER A 239 -8.32 21.95 -25.83
CA SER A 239 -7.43 21.68 -26.96
C SER A 239 -6.46 22.84 -27.10
N ALA A 240 -5.17 22.55 -26.97
CA ALA A 240 -4.13 23.51 -27.34
C ALA A 240 -4.25 23.73 -28.86
N VAL A 241 -4.73 24.92 -29.24
CA VAL A 241 -4.68 25.46 -30.61
C VAL A 241 -3.40 26.26 -30.75
#